data_AF-A0A0C1J1G9-F1
#
_entry.id   AF-A0A0C1J1G9-F1
#
_cell.length_a   1.000
_cell.length_b   1.000
_cell.length_c   1.000
_cell.angle_alpha   90.00
_cell.angle_beta   90.00
_cell.angle_gamma   90.00
#
_symmetry.space_group_name_H-M   'P 1'
#
loop_
_entity.id
_entity.type
_entity.pdbx_description
1 polymer ?
#
loop_
_entity_poly.entity_id
_entity_poly.type
_entity_poly.pdbx_seq_one_letter_code
_entity_poly.pdbx_strand_id
1 'polypeptide(L)'
;MSDQPGQIRVKPRNLTARAAYKVPGNPDNTRLDGSVGNCFPGLEMDVRNLDRRFFPGLVFNAARVPLNPVPEAPKNSQGFHLVFVDYFYDPMLPDNSPEEWVQTLLEAYSGDVGANLSQGRWFLSWVEQSGKRITFKEEDGTPYDGLMIWRFIRSLEHGDDKPVSIALERRNHEGEVDAEQVILHGFRRQYRTEAGVFSEAYDPGELTQSLCNPWSHDFRDCGCHYWPSNHPDVVMAEVAHDDQLPSGQSKNPIEAETYLDWLRSDKSPSGNVAALNTVEQNRPYQIDHYQVNQMWSELPIVVEGRETGEVYEVDPELPGVEPYDTPEDMIKDLKIRLAAMEMTLSLQYLYAYFSLADPETADTQKWPTLKDDLIFARRSIAEVAIGEMTHMRWANQLLWELEPEGYEPILTPSETLPAGKGKTQPRELRPLTAEALADFIEIERPGGFIDRAYAQCVATLEQEDLFPERRLYALAVRIDTDGDEHFLRFSQMKDVLAKYDTGEGTPAYLRPIEIGTEAQAKTALELYAKVKDGLAKAYTLEAAGKFEESQTYIQQVRDDMKLFRAEGEALAAKGIGIPFWTEAKA
;
A
#
# COMPACT_ATOMS: atom_id res chain seq x y z
N MET A 1 24.86 17.56 -44.82
CA MET A 1 24.54 17.88 -43.42
C MET A 1 23.09 17.50 -43.24
N SER A 2 22.84 16.34 -42.63
CA SER A 2 21.50 15.75 -42.60
C SER A 2 20.70 16.31 -41.42
N ASP A 3 19.70 17.13 -41.73
CA ASP A 3 18.58 17.38 -40.84
C ASP A 3 17.73 16.11 -40.75
N GLN A 4 17.89 15.38 -39.64
CA GLN A 4 16.81 14.52 -39.15
C GLN A 4 16.36 15.06 -37.79
N PRO A 5 15.05 15.29 -37.60
CA PRO A 5 14.53 15.65 -36.29
C PRO A 5 14.83 14.52 -35.31
N GLY A 6 15.51 14.85 -34.21
CA GLY A 6 15.88 13.90 -33.19
C GLY A 6 14.66 13.08 -32.76
N GLN A 7 14.78 11.76 -32.86
CA GLN A 7 13.77 10.80 -32.45
C GLN A 7 13.35 11.11 -31.01
N ILE A 8 12.11 11.57 -30.81
CA ILE A 8 11.54 11.78 -29.46
C ILE A 8 11.43 10.39 -28.83
N ARG A 9 12.46 9.98 -28.09
CA ARG A 9 12.38 8.83 -27.21
C ARG A 9 11.55 9.24 -26.00
N VAL A 10 10.29 8.84 -25.98
CA VAL A 10 9.47 8.84 -24.77
C VAL A 10 10.23 8.02 -23.74
N LYS A 11 10.82 8.68 -22.74
CA LYS A 11 11.42 8.00 -21.60
C LYS A 11 10.34 7.91 -20.52
N PRO A 12 9.79 6.71 -20.21
CA PRO A 12 8.88 6.57 -19.09
C PRO A 12 9.68 6.83 -17.80
N ARG A 13 9.57 8.05 -17.27
CA ARG A 13 10.30 8.48 -16.05
C ARG A 13 9.47 8.34 -14.78
N ASN A 14 8.23 7.86 -14.87
CA ASN A 14 7.38 7.69 -13.70
C ASN A 14 7.35 6.22 -13.27
N LEU A 15 8.51 5.68 -12.89
CA LEU A 15 8.63 4.33 -12.34
C LEU A 15 7.79 4.17 -11.06
N THR A 16 7.56 5.28 -10.33
CA THR A 16 6.65 5.36 -9.19
C THR A 16 5.20 5.10 -9.57
N ALA A 17 4.73 5.64 -10.71
CA ALA A 17 3.39 5.33 -11.22
C ALA A 17 3.24 3.86 -11.66
N ARG A 18 4.33 3.19 -12.04
CA ARG A 18 4.31 1.74 -12.31
C ARG A 18 4.22 0.91 -11.03
N ALA A 19 4.93 1.31 -9.96
CA ALA A 19 4.72 0.72 -8.64
C ALA A 19 3.28 0.95 -8.14
N ALA A 20 2.69 2.10 -8.49
CA ALA A 20 1.29 2.43 -8.21
C ALA A 20 0.28 1.82 -9.20
N TYR A 21 0.70 1.11 -10.26
CA TYR A 21 -0.20 0.49 -11.21
C TYR A 21 -0.88 -0.73 -10.59
N LYS A 22 -2.22 -0.72 -10.53
CA LYS A 22 -3.03 -1.84 -10.08
C LYS A 22 -3.36 -2.73 -11.28
N VAL A 23 -2.91 -3.98 -11.24
CA VAL A 23 -3.22 -4.97 -12.28
C VAL A 23 -4.74 -5.24 -12.24
N PRO A 24 -5.48 -5.05 -13.34
CA PRO A 24 -6.91 -5.33 -13.38
C PRO A 24 -7.20 -6.79 -12.99
N GLY A 25 -8.13 -6.99 -12.06
CA GLY A 25 -8.51 -8.31 -11.54
C GLY A 25 -7.83 -8.70 -10.22
N ASN A 26 -6.79 -7.98 -9.79
CA ASN A 26 -6.17 -8.22 -8.49
C ASN A 26 -6.86 -7.39 -7.38
N PRO A 27 -7.23 -8.00 -6.23
CA PRO A 27 -7.76 -7.27 -5.07
C PRO A 27 -6.69 -6.39 -4.41
N ASP A 28 -7.10 -5.35 -3.67
CA ASP A 28 -6.20 -4.36 -3.06
C ASP A 28 -5.19 -4.95 -2.07
N ASN A 29 -5.54 -6.06 -1.42
CA ASN A 29 -4.68 -6.81 -0.52
C ASN A 29 -3.55 -7.61 -1.22
N THR A 30 -3.46 -7.58 -2.55
CA THR A 30 -2.37 -8.25 -3.31
C THR A 30 -1.10 -7.40 -3.42
N ARG A 31 -1.18 -6.13 -3.01
CA ARG A 31 -0.02 -5.24 -2.99
C ARG A 31 0.78 -5.45 -1.71
N LEU A 32 2.08 -5.15 -1.75
CA LEU A 32 2.95 -5.25 -0.57
C LEU A 32 2.47 -4.35 0.59
N ASP A 33 1.91 -3.19 0.26
CA ASP A 33 1.29 -2.22 1.18
C ASP A 33 -0.07 -2.68 1.73
N GLY A 34 -0.75 -3.62 1.07
CA GLY A 34 -1.99 -4.23 1.54
C GLY A 34 -1.79 -5.45 2.44
N SER A 35 -0.54 -5.82 2.75
CA SER A 35 -0.20 -6.93 3.63
C SER A 35 -0.35 -6.54 5.10
N VAL A 36 -1.03 -7.36 5.89
CA VAL A 36 -1.20 -7.16 7.34
C VAL A 36 0.11 -7.51 8.06
N GLY A 37 1.05 -6.57 8.11
CA GLY A 37 2.37 -6.76 8.72
C GLY A 37 2.35 -6.46 10.22
N ASN A 38 1.98 -7.43 11.08
CA ASN A 38 1.82 -7.14 12.51
C ASN A 38 3.10 -7.30 13.37
N CYS A 39 4.21 -7.89 12.88
CA CYS A 39 5.36 -8.13 13.77
C CYS A 39 6.79 -7.98 13.20
N PHE A 40 7.07 -8.08 11.90
CA PHE A 40 8.45 -7.94 11.38
C PHE A 40 8.48 -7.44 9.93
N PRO A 41 9.21 -6.35 9.60
CA PRO A 41 9.36 -5.89 8.22
C PRO A 41 10.11 -6.93 7.38
N GLY A 42 9.56 -7.30 6.21
CA GLY A 42 10.15 -8.24 5.26
C GLY A 42 9.45 -9.58 5.13
N LEU A 43 8.29 -9.78 5.77
CA LEU A 43 7.43 -10.97 5.65
C LEU A 43 6.46 -10.88 4.46
N GLU A 44 6.37 -9.73 3.81
CA GLU A 44 5.47 -9.43 2.69
C GLU A 44 6.01 -9.91 1.34
N MET A 45 7.27 -10.37 1.31
CA MET A 45 7.91 -10.95 0.13
C MET A 45 8.84 -12.08 0.54
N ASP A 46 8.91 -13.12 -0.28
CA ASP A 46 9.96 -14.12 -0.12
C ASP A 46 11.26 -13.57 -0.69
N VAL A 47 12.20 -13.25 0.19
CA VAL A 47 13.52 -12.69 -0.18
C VAL A 47 14.31 -13.57 -1.15
N ARG A 48 14.00 -14.87 -1.24
CA ARG A 48 14.61 -15.77 -2.23
C ARG A 48 14.24 -15.35 -3.66
N ASN A 49 13.05 -14.75 -3.85
CA ASN A 49 12.59 -14.29 -5.15
C ASN A 49 13.50 -13.19 -5.74
N LEU A 50 14.20 -12.41 -4.90
CA LEU A 50 15.19 -11.41 -5.35
C LEU A 50 16.46 -12.02 -5.98
N ASP A 51 16.73 -13.30 -5.69
CA ASP A 51 17.92 -14.00 -6.18
C ASP A 51 17.56 -15.01 -7.30
N ARG A 52 16.28 -15.13 -7.67
CA ARG A 52 15.83 -16.03 -8.75
C ARG A 52 16.29 -15.58 -10.12
N ARG A 53 16.41 -14.27 -10.32
CA ARG A 53 16.90 -13.63 -11.55
C ARG A 53 18.34 -13.13 -11.39
N PHE A 54 19.15 -13.85 -10.60
CA PHE A 54 20.49 -13.37 -10.27
C PHE A 54 21.41 -13.26 -11.48
N PHE A 55 21.23 -14.15 -12.46
CA PHE A 55 21.98 -14.18 -13.70
C PHE A 55 21.06 -13.74 -14.85
N PRO A 56 21.47 -12.76 -15.70
CA PRO A 56 20.64 -12.26 -16.78
C PRO A 56 20.13 -13.34 -17.74
N GLY A 57 18.85 -13.25 -18.09
CA GLY A 57 18.17 -14.17 -18.99
C GLY A 57 17.71 -15.49 -18.36
N LEU A 58 17.97 -15.74 -17.07
CA LEU A 58 17.64 -17.02 -16.42
C LEU A 58 16.80 -16.82 -15.16
N VAL A 59 15.79 -17.68 -14.98
CA VAL A 59 14.91 -17.70 -13.81
C VAL A 59 15.08 -19.01 -13.06
N PHE A 60 15.49 -18.94 -11.80
CA PHE A 60 15.77 -20.11 -10.95
C PHE A 60 14.79 -20.25 -9.78
N ASN A 61 14.69 -21.47 -9.23
CA ASN A 61 14.03 -21.79 -7.96
C ASN A 61 15.00 -22.53 -7.03
N ALA A 62 15.00 -22.13 -5.75
CA ALA A 62 15.61 -22.95 -4.70
C ALA A 62 14.72 -24.16 -4.40
N ALA A 63 15.11 -25.33 -4.90
CA ALA A 63 14.43 -26.60 -4.71
C ALA A 63 15.07 -27.41 -3.58
N ARG A 64 14.22 -28.04 -2.76
CA ARG A 64 14.61 -28.96 -1.68
C ARG A 64 13.89 -30.28 -1.81
N VAL A 65 14.46 -31.35 -1.26
CA VAL A 65 13.72 -32.61 -1.14
C VAL A 65 12.55 -32.40 -0.18
N PRO A 66 11.32 -32.80 -0.55
CA PRO A 66 10.17 -32.73 0.35
C PRO A 66 10.42 -33.53 1.64
N LEU A 67 9.88 -33.07 2.77
CA LEU A 67 10.00 -33.79 4.05
C LEU A 67 9.36 -35.19 3.99
N ASN A 68 8.28 -35.33 3.22
CA ASN A 68 7.60 -36.60 2.94
C ASN A 68 7.53 -36.82 1.42
N PRO A 69 8.60 -37.34 0.79
CA PRO A 69 8.61 -37.55 -0.65
C PRO A 69 7.69 -38.72 -1.02
N VAL A 70 6.90 -38.56 -2.08
CA VAL A 70 6.15 -39.68 -2.68
C VAL A 70 7.14 -40.63 -3.39
N PRO A 71 6.88 -41.96 -3.44
CA PRO A 71 7.78 -42.93 -4.07
C PRO A 71 8.17 -42.61 -5.51
N GLU A 72 7.28 -41.93 -6.24
CA GLU A 72 7.45 -41.53 -7.64
C GLU A 72 8.18 -40.18 -7.80
N ALA A 73 8.60 -39.54 -6.70
CA ALA A 73 9.30 -38.28 -6.77
C ALA A 73 10.66 -38.46 -7.45
N PRO A 74 11.02 -37.60 -8.42
CA PRO A 74 12.33 -37.65 -9.06
C PRO A 74 13.46 -37.58 -8.03
N LYS A 75 14.44 -38.47 -8.16
CA LYS A 75 15.63 -38.46 -7.28
C LYS A 75 16.44 -37.19 -7.51
N ASN A 76 17.20 -36.76 -6.51
CA ASN A 76 18.11 -35.61 -6.58
C ASN A 76 17.46 -34.32 -7.10
N SER A 77 16.20 -34.08 -6.72
CA SER A 77 15.40 -32.92 -7.11
C SER A 77 15.82 -31.61 -6.39
N GLN A 78 16.73 -31.68 -5.43
CA GLN A 78 17.25 -30.51 -4.71
C GLN A 78 18.34 -29.77 -5.49
N GLY A 79 18.40 -28.47 -5.26
CA GLY A 79 19.39 -27.57 -5.83
C GLY A 79 18.77 -26.26 -6.30
N PHE A 80 19.48 -25.51 -7.13
CA PHE A 80 18.96 -24.28 -7.73
C PHE A 80 18.50 -24.58 -9.17
N HIS A 81 17.21 -24.85 -9.31
CA HIS A 81 16.59 -25.36 -10.52
C HIS A 81 16.26 -24.23 -11.50
N LEU A 82 16.72 -24.33 -12.74
CA LEU A 82 16.31 -23.42 -13.81
C LEU A 82 14.85 -23.71 -14.18
N VAL A 83 13.99 -22.71 -14.05
CA VAL A 83 12.56 -22.82 -14.38
C VAL A 83 12.33 -22.52 -15.85
N PHE A 84 12.90 -21.41 -16.35
CA PHE A 84 12.85 -21.03 -17.76
C PHE A 84 13.95 -20.01 -18.09
N VAL A 85 14.21 -19.85 -19.39
CA VAL A 85 15.08 -18.82 -19.95
C VAL A 85 14.18 -17.65 -20.37
N ASP A 86 14.44 -16.47 -19.83
CA ASP A 86 13.66 -15.25 -20.02
C ASP A 86 14.57 -14.06 -20.35
N TYR A 87 14.99 -14.00 -21.61
CA TYR A 87 15.95 -13.01 -22.08
C TYR A 87 15.33 -11.90 -22.96
N PHE A 88 14.16 -12.14 -23.57
CA PHE A 88 13.56 -11.24 -24.57
C PHE A 88 13.25 -9.84 -24.04
N TYR A 89 12.86 -9.72 -22.77
CA TYR A 89 12.52 -8.45 -22.13
C TYR A 89 13.43 -8.14 -20.96
N ASP A 90 14.59 -8.80 -20.88
CA ASP A 90 15.52 -8.59 -19.78
C ASP A 90 16.23 -7.23 -19.94
N PRO A 91 16.11 -6.30 -18.97
CA PRO A 91 16.72 -4.98 -19.07
C PRO A 91 18.26 -5.01 -19.09
N MET A 92 18.90 -6.11 -18.70
CA MET A 92 20.35 -6.29 -18.80
C MET A 92 20.79 -6.90 -20.13
N LEU A 93 19.85 -7.35 -20.98
CA LEU A 93 20.14 -7.96 -22.28
C LEU A 93 19.42 -7.27 -23.44
N PRO A 94 19.56 -5.94 -23.63
CA PRO A 94 18.93 -5.28 -24.76
C PRO A 94 19.62 -5.70 -26.08
N ASP A 95 18.84 -6.06 -27.10
CA ASP A 95 19.34 -6.52 -28.41
C ASP A 95 20.37 -5.56 -29.04
N ASN A 96 20.26 -4.26 -28.78
CA ASN A 96 21.15 -3.23 -29.30
C ASN A 96 22.34 -2.87 -28.38
N SER A 97 22.62 -3.71 -27.38
CA SER A 97 23.75 -3.49 -26.45
C SER A 97 25.09 -3.50 -27.19
N PRO A 98 26.00 -2.53 -26.93
CA PRO A 98 27.35 -2.56 -27.47
C PRO A 98 28.28 -3.54 -26.72
N GLU A 99 27.84 -4.09 -25.59
CA GLU A 99 28.65 -4.94 -24.71
C GLU A 99 28.78 -6.37 -25.26
N GLU A 100 30.01 -6.85 -25.42
CA GLU A 100 30.30 -8.18 -25.99
C GLU A 100 29.67 -9.32 -25.17
N TRP A 101 29.68 -9.21 -23.84
CA TRP A 101 29.09 -10.22 -22.95
C TRP A 101 27.56 -10.32 -23.12
N VAL A 102 26.88 -9.20 -23.43
CA VAL A 102 25.44 -9.19 -23.70
C VAL A 102 25.14 -9.90 -25.01
N GLN A 103 25.88 -9.57 -26.07
CA GLN A 103 25.71 -10.21 -27.38
C GLN A 103 26.00 -11.71 -27.31
N THR A 104 27.05 -12.10 -26.58
CA THR A 104 27.39 -13.52 -26.34
C THR A 104 26.24 -14.28 -25.66
N LEU A 105 25.61 -13.68 -24.64
CA LEU A 105 24.46 -14.31 -23.97
C LEU A 105 23.22 -14.35 -24.85
N LEU A 106 22.93 -13.29 -25.61
CA LEU A 106 21.81 -13.26 -26.55
C LEU A 106 21.95 -14.31 -27.64
N GLU A 107 23.15 -14.48 -28.21
CA GLU A 107 23.47 -15.53 -29.17
C GLU A 107 23.31 -16.92 -28.56
N ALA A 108 23.77 -17.13 -27.32
CA ALA A 108 23.60 -18.39 -26.61
C ALA A 108 22.11 -18.71 -26.37
N TYR A 109 21.32 -17.75 -25.87
CA TYR A 109 19.91 -17.97 -25.54
C TYR A 109 19.01 -18.08 -26.76
N SER A 110 19.33 -17.42 -27.87
CA SER A 110 18.58 -17.53 -29.13
C SER A 110 19.00 -18.74 -29.99
N GLY A 111 20.16 -19.35 -29.69
CA GLY A 111 20.70 -20.51 -30.40
C GLY A 111 20.43 -21.86 -29.75
N ASP A 112 21.30 -22.83 -30.07
CA ASP A 112 21.18 -24.23 -29.61
C ASP A 112 21.27 -24.35 -28.09
N VAL A 113 22.01 -23.47 -27.41
CA VAL A 113 22.15 -23.49 -25.95
C VAL A 113 20.81 -23.19 -25.29
N GLY A 114 20.12 -22.11 -25.68
CA GLY A 114 18.79 -21.79 -25.18
C GLY A 114 17.76 -22.88 -25.50
N ALA A 115 17.80 -23.43 -26.72
CA ALA A 115 16.95 -24.55 -27.10
C ALA A 115 17.19 -25.79 -26.20
N ASN A 116 18.44 -26.07 -25.85
CA ASN A 116 18.79 -27.18 -24.95
C ASN A 116 18.38 -26.91 -23.49
N LEU A 117 18.57 -25.68 -22.99
CA LEU A 117 18.15 -25.27 -21.65
C LEU A 117 16.62 -25.32 -21.46
N SER A 118 15.85 -25.20 -22.54
CA SER A 118 14.38 -25.35 -22.52
C SER A 118 13.91 -26.81 -22.38
N GLN A 119 14.81 -27.79 -22.47
CA GLN A 119 14.49 -29.21 -22.46
C GLN A 119 15.07 -29.92 -21.23
N GLY A 120 14.19 -30.56 -20.46
CA GLY A 120 14.56 -31.32 -19.26
C GLY A 120 14.71 -30.44 -18.01
N ARG A 121 15.43 -30.94 -17.00
CA ARG A 121 15.56 -30.28 -15.69
C ARG A 121 17.00 -29.86 -15.46
N TRP A 122 17.24 -28.56 -15.55
CA TRP A 122 18.57 -27.98 -15.41
C TRP A 122 18.78 -27.42 -14.01
N PHE A 123 19.94 -27.67 -13.43
CA PHE A 123 20.31 -27.20 -12.10
C PHE A 123 21.66 -26.49 -12.15
N LEU A 124 21.83 -25.51 -11.28
CA LEU A 124 23.12 -24.88 -11.08
C LEU A 124 24.12 -25.89 -10.47
N SER A 125 25.19 -26.17 -11.21
CA SER A 125 26.24 -27.11 -10.83
C SER A 125 27.36 -26.45 -10.06
N TRP A 126 27.82 -25.28 -10.52
CA TRP A 126 28.81 -24.46 -9.85
C TRP A 126 28.66 -22.99 -10.21
N VAL A 127 29.21 -22.12 -9.36
CA VAL A 127 29.40 -20.69 -9.63
C VAL A 127 30.85 -20.31 -9.38
N GLU A 128 31.36 -19.37 -10.15
CA GLU A 128 32.71 -18.82 -10.00
C GLU A 128 32.68 -17.30 -10.11
N GLN A 129 33.28 -16.63 -9.12
CA GLN A 129 33.52 -15.19 -9.12
C GLN A 129 34.88 -14.89 -8.48
N SER A 130 35.64 -13.97 -9.07
CA SER A 130 36.96 -13.57 -8.57
C SER A 130 37.94 -14.73 -8.36
N GLY A 131 37.92 -15.72 -9.27
CA GLY A 131 38.79 -16.90 -9.24
C GLY A 131 38.47 -17.92 -8.14
N LYS A 132 37.35 -17.76 -7.43
CA LYS A 132 36.84 -18.73 -6.45
C LYS A 132 35.65 -19.46 -7.03
N ARG A 133 35.79 -20.78 -7.23
CA ARG A 133 34.71 -21.66 -7.68
C ARG A 133 34.09 -22.40 -6.50
N ILE A 134 32.77 -22.39 -6.44
CA ILE A 134 31.97 -23.19 -5.51
C ILE A 134 31.16 -24.19 -6.31
N THR A 135 31.40 -25.48 -6.06
CA THR A 135 30.62 -26.58 -6.62
C THR A 135 29.49 -26.95 -5.67
N PHE A 136 28.29 -27.17 -6.19
CA PHE A 136 27.09 -27.41 -5.39
C PHE A 136 26.76 -28.90 -5.24
N LYS A 137 27.78 -29.68 -4.86
CA LYS A 137 27.68 -31.11 -4.56
C LYS A 137 28.58 -31.43 -3.37
N GLU A 138 28.12 -32.35 -2.52
CA GLU A 138 28.91 -33.00 -1.47
C GLU A 138 30.00 -33.89 -2.07
N GLU A 139 30.95 -34.34 -1.24
CA GLU A 139 32.03 -35.25 -1.66
C GLU A 139 31.51 -36.58 -2.22
N ASP A 140 30.35 -37.04 -1.75
CA ASP A 140 29.70 -38.28 -2.22
C ASP A 140 28.87 -38.08 -3.51
N GLY A 141 28.85 -36.86 -4.06
CA GLY A 141 28.12 -36.49 -5.27
C GLY A 141 26.68 -36.03 -5.03
N THR A 142 26.19 -36.03 -3.79
CA THR A 142 24.85 -35.55 -3.43
C THR A 142 24.74 -34.04 -3.70
N PRO A 143 23.75 -33.55 -4.46
CA PRO A 143 23.57 -32.11 -4.67
C PRO A 143 23.27 -31.37 -3.37
N TYR A 144 23.75 -30.14 -3.22
CA TYR A 144 23.35 -29.29 -2.09
C TYR A 144 21.87 -28.93 -2.15
N ASP A 145 21.29 -28.68 -0.96
CA ASP A 145 19.94 -28.13 -0.83
C ASP A 145 19.84 -26.74 -1.48
N GLY A 146 18.70 -26.44 -2.12
CA GLY A 146 18.48 -25.17 -2.81
C GLY A 146 18.63 -23.94 -1.91
N LEU A 147 18.31 -24.04 -0.62
CA LEU A 147 18.50 -22.94 0.35
C LEU A 147 19.97 -22.69 0.63
N MET A 148 20.79 -23.75 0.67
CA MET A 148 22.24 -23.61 0.84
C MET A 148 22.87 -22.95 -0.38
N ILE A 149 22.49 -23.37 -1.58
CA ILE A 149 22.95 -22.74 -2.83
C ILE A 149 22.52 -21.27 -2.88
N TRP A 150 21.27 -20.97 -2.55
CA TRP A 150 20.76 -19.59 -2.50
C TRP A 150 21.61 -18.67 -1.62
N ARG A 151 22.09 -19.14 -0.46
CA ARG A 151 22.99 -18.36 0.41
C ARG A 151 24.31 -18.00 -0.28
N PHE A 152 24.87 -18.92 -1.06
CA PHE A 152 26.08 -18.64 -1.85
C PHE A 152 25.79 -17.65 -2.98
N ILE A 153 24.68 -17.80 -3.69
CA ILE A 153 24.26 -16.85 -4.75
C ILE A 153 24.05 -15.44 -4.20
N ARG A 154 23.43 -15.34 -3.03
CA ARG A 154 23.22 -14.06 -2.36
C ARG A 154 24.52 -13.37 -1.94
N SER A 155 25.60 -14.13 -1.81
CA SER A 155 26.93 -13.63 -1.44
C SER A 155 27.76 -13.14 -2.63
N LEU A 156 27.26 -13.31 -3.86
CA LEU A 156 27.93 -12.80 -5.06
C LEU A 156 27.93 -11.27 -5.08
N GLU A 157 29.07 -10.69 -5.40
CA GLU A 157 29.22 -9.26 -5.61
C GLU A 157 28.59 -8.86 -6.95
N HIS A 158 28.08 -7.63 -7.04
CA HIS A 158 27.58 -7.04 -8.27
C HIS A 158 28.54 -5.97 -8.78
N GLY A 159 28.43 -5.59 -10.05
CA GLY A 159 29.25 -4.56 -10.69
C GLY A 159 29.93 -5.06 -11.95
N ASP A 160 30.19 -4.15 -12.89
CA ASP A 160 30.78 -4.46 -14.21
C ASP A 160 32.24 -4.93 -14.13
N ASP A 161 32.90 -4.75 -12.97
CA ASP A 161 34.24 -5.25 -12.67
C ASP A 161 34.23 -6.62 -11.96
N LYS A 162 33.05 -7.23 -11.75
CA LYS A 162 32.85 -8.46 -10.98
C LYS A 162 32.16 -9.57 -11.80
N PRO A 163 32.79 -10.07 -12.88
CA PRO A 163 32.18 -11.09 -13.73
C PRO A 163 31.89 -12.38 -12.95
N VAL A 164 30.76 -12.99 -13.28
CA VAL A 164 30.28 -14.26 -12.73
C VAL A 164 30.23 -15.28 -13.85
N SER A 165 30.77 -16.47 -13.58
CA SER A 165 30.61 -17.65 -14.44
C SER A 165 29.75 -18.68 -13.75
N ILE A 166 28.83 -19.29 -14.47
CA ILE A 166 27.96 -20.35 -13.97
C ILE A 166 28.05 -21.58 -14.85
N ALA A 167 27.81 -22.75 -14.28
CA ALA A 167 27.49 -23.94 -15.06
C ALA A 167 26.15 -24.54 -14.65
N LEU A 168 25.42 -24.98 -15.67
CA LEU A 168 24.17 -25.70 -15.54
C LEU A 168 24.40 -27.15 -15.96
N GLU A 169 23.82 -28.08 -15.21
CA GLU A 169 23.80 -29.50 -15.53
C GLU A 169 22.36 -29.99 -15.63
N ARG A 170 22.08 -30.84 -16.63
CA ARG A 170 20.77 -31.49 -16.76
C ARG A 170 20.75 -32.77 -15.96
N ARG A 171 19.66 -32.99 -15.23
CA ARG A 171 19.44 -34.22 -14.45
C ARG A 171 18.18 -34.93 -14.94
N ASN A 172 18.29 -36.23 -15.23
CA ASN A 172 17.15 -37.07 -15.59
C ASN A 172 16.27 -37.41 -14.36
N HIS A 173 15.26 -38.27 -14.53
CA HIS A 173 14.34 -38.64 -13.46
C HIS A 173 15.01 -39.46 -12.35
N GLU A 174 16.05 -40.21 -12.71
CA GLU A 174 16.91 -41.00 -11.82
C GLU A 174 17.92 -40.13 -11.05
N GLY A 175 18.03 -38.84 -11.38
CA GLY A 175 18.93 -37.90 -10.75
C GLY A 175 20.37 -37.95 -11.28
N GLU A 176 20.58 -38.59 -12.43
CA GLU A 176 21.87 -38.71 -13.11
C GLU A 176 22.06 -37.57 -14.11
N VAL A 177 23.31 -37.14 -14.29
CA VAL A 177 23.66 -36.11 -15.28
C VAL A 177 23.67 -36.73 -16.67
N ASP A 178 22.80 -36.25 -17.56
CA ASP A 178 22.55 -36.85 -18.87
C ASP A 178 22.84 -35.91 -20.06
N ALA A 179 23.44 -34.74 -19.80
CA ALA A 179 23.89 -33.81 -20.81
C ALA A 179 25.22 -33.16 -20.42
N GLU A 180 25.92 -32.64 -21.43
CA GLU A 180 27.07 -31.77 -21.22
C GLU A 180 26.67 -30.51 -20.45
N GLN A 181 27.59 -30.04 -19.61
CA GLN A 181 27.37 -28.82 -18.84
C GLN A 181 27.31 -27.61 -19.77
N VAL A 182 26.33 -26.74 -19.52
CA VAL A 182 26.23 -25.44 -20.18
C VAL A 182 26.92 -24.41 -19.31
N ILE A 183 27.98 -23.79 -19.82
CA ILE A 183 28.75 -22.75 -19.11
C ILE A 183 28.38 -21.39 -19.69
N LEU A 184 28.03 -20.44 -18.81
CA LEU A 184 27.66 -19.08 -19.18
C LEU A 184 28.47 -18.06 -18.39
N HIS A 185 28.74 -16.92 -19.01
CA HIS A 185 29.53 -15.82 -18.45
C HIS A 185 28.72 -14.53 -18.49
N GLY A 186 28.71 -13.78 -17.40
CA GLY A 186 27.91 -12.56 -17.28
C GLY A 186 28.16 -11.87 -15.95
N PHE A 187 27.14 -11.19 -15.43
CA PHE A 187 27.22 -10.39 -14.21
C PHE A 187 26.06 -10.68 -13.26
N ARG A 188 26.29 -10.51 -11.95
CA ARG A 188 25.20 -10.57 -10.96
C ARG A 188 24.30 -9.35 -11.13
N ARG A 189 23.01 -9.59 -11.39
CA ARG A 189 21.98 -8.54 -11.47
C ARG A 189 21.89 -7.74 -10.17
N GLN A 190 21.61 -6.45 -10.25
CA GLN A 190 21.08 -5.70 -9.10
C GLN A 190 19.56 -5.75 -9.10
N TYR A 191 18.96 -6.06 -7.95
CA TYR A 191 17.51 -6.14 -7.83
C TYR A 191 16.85 -4.75 -7.71
N ARG A 192 17.62 -3.67 -7.50
CA ARG A 192 17.14 -2.28 -7.49
C ARG A 192 17.82 -1.48 -8.59
N THR A 193 17.15 -0.44 -9.05
CA THR A 193 17.72 0.63 -9.88
C THR A 193 18.40 1.68 -9.01
N GLU A 194 19.14 2.61 -9.61
CA GLU A 194 19.74 3.76 -8.90
C GLU A 194 18.72 4.60 -8.13
N ALA A 195 17.45 4.61 -8.55
CA ALA A 195 16.36 5.32 -7.88
C ALA A 195 15.80 4.57 -6.65
N GLY A 196 16.35 3.41 -6.30
CA GLY A 196 15.91 2.60 -5.15
C GLY A 196 14.65 1.76 -5.40
N VAL A 197 14.08 1.78 -6.61
CA VAL A 197 12.93 0.93 -7.00
C VAL A 197 13.41 -0.41 -7.57
N PHE A 198 12.58 -1.46 -7.47
CA PHE A 198 12.88 -2.78 -8.03
C PHE A 198 13.16 -2.70 -9.54
N SER A 199 14.10 -3.54 -9.99
CA SER A 199 14.46 -3.72 -11.40
C SER A 199 13.22 -4.10 -12.22
N GLU A 200 13.16 -3.65 -13.48
CA GLU A 200 12.08 -4.01 -14.41
C GLU A 200 12.10 -5.49 -14.81
N ALA A 201 13.13 -6.23 -14.40
CA ALA A 201 13.25 -7.66 -14.63
C ALA A 201 12.28 -8.52 -13.81
N TYR A 202 11.62 -7.96 -12.79
CA TYR A 202 10.65 -8.69 -11.97
C TYR A 202 9.23 -8.37 -12.42
N ASP A 203 8.45 -9.41 -12.68
CA ASP A 203 7.05 -9.27 -13.05
C ASP A 203 6.15 -8.94 -11.84
N PRO A 204 4.99 -8.28 -12.05
CA PRO A 204 3.99 -8.12 -11.00
C PRO A 204 3.61 -9.46 -10.36
N GLY A 205 3.66 -9.52 -9.02
CA GLY A 205 3.39 -10.75 -8.26
C GLY A 205 4.58 -11.72 -8.15
N GLU A 206 5.68 -11.51 -8.88
CA GLU A 206 6.82 -12.42 -8.85
C GLU A 206 7.51 -12.46 -7.46
N LEU A 207 7.53 -11.33 -6.74
CA LEU A 207 8.11 -11.26 -5.39
C LEU A 207 7.24 -11.93 -4.33
N THR A 208 5.94 -12.05 -4.58
CA THR A 208 4.96 -12.66 -3.68
C THR A 208 4.55 -14.07 -4.10
N GLN A 209 5.04 -14.59 -5.24
CA GLN A 209 4.62 -15.86 -5.85
C GLN A 209 4.81 -17.10 -4.97
N SER A 210 5.74 -17.05 -4.02
CA SER A 210 6.06 -18.16 -3.12
C SER A 210 5.50 -17.95 -1.72
N LEU A 211 4.75 -16.86 -1.52
CA LEU A 211 3.90 -16.69 -0.36
C LEU A 211 2.62 -17.48 -0.61
N CYS A 212 2.20 -18.24 0.39
CA CYS A 212 0.87 -18.83 0.35
C CYS A 212 -0.15 -17.69 0.35
N ASN A 213 -1.16 -17.78 -0.53
CA ASN A 213 -2.28 -16.85 -0.51
C ASN A 213 -2.89 -16.88 0.91
N PRO A 214 -3.02 -15.73 1.59
CA PRO A 214 -3.56 -15.67 2.96
C PRO A 214 -4.95 -16.32 3.11
N TRP A 215 -5.68 -16.53 2.00
CA TRP A 215 -7.07 -17.00 2.00
C TRP A 215 -7.29 -18.44 1.51
N SER A 216 -6.24 -19.18 1.17
CA SER A 216 -6.34 -20.61 0.85
C SER A 216 -5.41 -21.40 1.77
N HIS A 217 -5.95 -21.89 2.90
CA HIS A 217 -5.20 -22.76 3.81
C HIS A 217 -5.00 -24.18 3.26
N ASP A 218 -4.12 -24.32 2.27
CA ASP A 218 -3.53 -25.61 1.89
C ASP A 218 -2.09 -25.72 2.41
N PHE A 219 -1.94 -25.68 3.74
CA PHE A 219 -0.64 -25.50 4.39
C PHE A 219 0.07 -26.81 4.77
N ARG A 220 -0.61 -27.97 4.72
CA ARG A 220 0.06 -29.26 4.93
C ARG A 220 0.77 -29.75 3.66
N ASP A 221 0.24 -29.41 2.49
CA ASP A 221 0.75 -29.92 1.20
C ASP A 221 1.71 -28.94 0.52
N CYS A 222 1.67 -27.63 0.82
CA CYS A 222 2.58 -26.65 0.22
C CYS A 222 4.01 -26.62 0.80
N GLY A 223 4.27 -27.14 2.01
CA GLY A 223 5.62 -27.15 2.60
C GLY A 223 6.25 -25.76 2.84
N CYS A 224 5.45 -24.70 2.79
CA CYS A 224 5.88 -23.33 3.03
C CYS A 224 6.00 -23.07 4.54
N HIS A 225 7.23 -23.08 5.07
CA HIS A 225 7.54 -22.74 6.46
C HIS A 225 7.48 -21.23 6.76
N TYR A 226 6.85 -20.43 5.88
CA TYR A 226 6.87 -18.97 5.94
C TYR A 226 5.50 -18.43 6.33
N TRP A 227 4.99 -18.93 7.45
CA TRP A 227 3.72 -18.54 8.06
C TRP A 227 3.88 -17.89 9.45
N PRO A 228 4.72 -16.85 9.68
CA PRO A 228 4.54 -16.01 10.86
C PRO A 228 3.52 -14.88 10.67
N SER A 229 2.91 -14.69 9.48
CA SER A 229 2.27 -13.41 9.20
C SER A 229 0.80 -13.26 9.62
N ASN A 230 0.02 -14.33 9.84
CA ASN A 230 -1.45 -14.15 9.91
C ASN A 230 -2.26 -14.94 10.96
N HIS A 231 -1.67 -15.82 11.78
CA HIS A 231 -2.35 -16.25 13.02
C HIS A 231 -1.38 -16.22 14.20
N PRO A 232 -1.83 -15.79 15.39
CA PRO A 232 -1.00 -15.84 16.59
C PRO A 232 -0.80 -17.29 17.04
N ASP A 233 0.38 -17.63 17.56
CA ASP A 233 0.64 -18.92 18.22
C ASP A 233 -0.01 -18.95 19.61
N VAL A 234 0.06 -17.82 20.31
CA VAL A 234 -0.54 -17.62 21.63
C VAL A 234 -1.31 -16.32 21.69
N VAL A 235 -2.39 -16.32 22.45
CA VAL A 235 -3.30 -15.19 22.63
C VAL A 235 -3.68 -15.02 24.09
N MET A 236 -4.14 -13.84 24.44
CA MET A 236 -4.81 -13.58 25.71
C MET A 236 -6.32 -13.84 25.56
N ALA A 237 -6.95 -14.28 26.64
CA ALA A 237 -8.41 -14.41 26.71
C ALA A 237 -9.12 -13.07 26.50
N GLU A 238 -10.32 -13.11 25.94
CA GLU A 238 -11.25 -11.99 26.03
C GLU A 238 -11.50 -11.61 27.50
N VAL A 239 -11.64 -10.32 27.75
CA VAL A 239 -12.03 -9.79 29.05
C VAL A 239 -13.43 -9.22 28.93
N ALA A 240 -14.36 -9.76 29.70
CA ALA A 240 -15.73 -9.26 29.76
C ALA A 240 -15.72 -7.76 30.17
N HIS A 241 -16.64 -6.98 29.60
CA HIS A 241 -16.67 -5.52 29.78
C HIS A 241 -16.79 -5.10 31.26
N ASP A 242 -17.52 -5.86 32.05
CA ASP A 242 -17.67 -5.66 33.50
C ASP A 242 -16.40 -5.99 34.30
N ASP A 243 -15.50 -6.81 33.74
CA ASP A 243 -14.23 -7.24 34.33
C ASP A 243 -13.00 -6.54 33.74
N GLN A 244 -13.21 -5.55 32.88
CA GLN A 244 -12.16 -4.77 32.23
C GLN A 244 -11.68 -3.59 33.11
N LEU A 245 -10.37 -3.38 33.17
CA LEU A 245 -9.73 -2.15 33.66
C LEU A 245 -9.79 -1.06 32.59
N PRO A 246 -9.63 0.24 32.94
CA PRO A 246 -9.55 1.31 31.93
C PRO A 246 -8.42 1.14 30.91
N SER A 247 -7.38 0.37 31.25
CA SER A 247 -6.29 -0.03 30.35
C SER A 247 -6.66 -1.16 29.38
N GLY A 248 -7.89 -1.66 29.45
CA GLY A 248 -8.36 -2.79 28.67
C GLY A 248 -8.06 -4.16 29.29
N GLN A 249 -7.23 -4.28 30.33
CA GLN A 249 -6.82 -5.56 30.95
C GLN A 249 -7.86 -6.17 31.90
N SER A 250 -7.79 -7.48 32.17
CA SER A 250 -8.64 -8.12 33.20
C SER A 250 -8.30 -7.58 34.59
N LYS A 251 -9.34 -7.35 35.41
CA LYS A 251 -9.19 -7.10 36.85
C LYS A 251 -8.55 -8.29 37.58
N ASN A 252 -8.62 -9.50 37.00
CA ASN A 252 -7.95 -10.69 37.51
C ASN A 252 -6.52 -10.78 36.94
N PRO A 253 -5.46 -10.65 37.78
CA PRO A 253 -4.07 -10.67 37.32
C PRO A 253 -3.68 -12.00 36.65
N ILE A 254 -4.29 -13.12 37.05
CA ILE A 254 -3.99 -14.43 36.48
C ILE A 254 -4.49 -14.48 35.03
N GLU A 255 -5.71 -14.04 34.77
CA GLU A 255 -6.26 -13.95 33.41
C GLU A 255 -5.54 -12.92 32.56
N ALA A 256 -5.09 -11.81 33.15
CA ALA A 256 -4.35 -10.76 32.46
C ALA A 256 -2.94 -11.18 32.00
N GLU A 257 -2.38 -12.27 32.54
CA GLU A 257 -1.04 -12.79 32.20
C GLU A 257 -1.05 -14.22 31.62
N THR A 258 -2.21 -14.86 31.49
CA THR A 258 -2.31 -16.22 30.96
C THR A 258 -2.37 -16.21 29.43
N TYR A 259 -1.29 -16.68 28.80
CA TYR A 259 -1.24 -16.99 27.38
C TYR A 259 -1.94 -18.32 27.08
N LEU A 260 -2.86 -18.29 26.13
CA LEU A 260 -3.64 -19.42 25.63
C LEU A 260 -3.12 -19.86 24.27
N ASP A 261 -3.25 -21.15 23.98
CA ASP A 261 -3.03 -21.66 22.63
C ASP A 261 -4.18 -21.18 21.72
N TRP A 262 -3.85 -20.48 20.64
CA TRP A 262 -4.87 -20.03 19.68
C TRP A 262 -5.50 -21.21 18.93
N LEU A 263 -4.79 -22.33 18.75
CA LEU A 263 -5.36 -23.51 18.09
C LEU A 263 -6.25 -24.34 19.02
N ARG A 264 -6.46 -23.97 20.28
CA ARG A 264 -7.31 -24.75 21.19
C ARG A 264 -8.73 -24.95 20.63
N SER A 265 -9.25 -26.16 20.82
CA SER A 265 -10.58 -26.60 20.40
C SER A 265 -11.69 -26.09 21.31
N ASP A 266 -11.41 -25.92 22.60
CA ASP A 266 -12.32 -25.26 23.51
C ASP A 266 -12.07 -23.75 23.52
N LYS A 267 -12.88 -23.01 22.76
CA LYS A 267 -12.85 -21.55 22.69
C LYS A 267 -13.66 -20.86 23.79
N SER A 268 -14.35 -21.61 24.66
CA SER A 268 -15.16 -21.06 25.74
C SER A 268 -14.29 -20.46 26.88
N PRO A 269 -14.88 -19.70 27.82
CA PRO A 269 -14.19 -19.25 29.02
C PRO A 269 -13.57 -20.39 29.85
N SER A 270 -14.17 -21.59 29.85
CA SER A 270 -13.57 -22.78 30.48
C SER A 270 -12.35 -23.34 29.74
N GLY A 271 -12.19 -22.97 28.47
CA GLY A 271 -11.04 -23.26 27.62
C GLY A 271 -9.87 -22.27 27.80
N ASN A 272 -9.96 -21.29 28.70
CA ASN A 272 -8.88 -20.35 29.04
C ASN A 272 -7.78 -20.99 29.90
N VAL A 273 -7.29 -22.15 29.46
CA VAL A 273 -6.16 -22.86 30.09
C VAL A 273 -4.86 -22.45 29.40
N ALA A 274 -3.83 -22.20 30.21
CA ALA A 274 -2.51 -21.78 29.72
C ALA A 274 -1.96 -22.74 28.64
N ALA A 275 -1.38 -22.17 27.58
CA ALA A 275 -0.66 -22.93 26.57
C ALA A 275 0.46 -23.76 27.21
N LEU A 276 0.52 -25.04 26.86
CA LEU A 276 1.60 -25.93 27.31
C LEU A 276 2.88 -25.61 26.53
N ASN A 277 4.03 -25.99 27.09
CA ASN A 277 5.33 -25.56 26.58
C ASN A 277 5.88 -26.38 25.40
N THR A 278 5.12 -27.35 24.89
CA THR A 278 5.51 -28.18 23.74
C THR A 278 4.32 -28.43 22.81
N VAL A 279 4.62 -28.60 21.52
CA VAL A 279 3.61 -28.88 20.49
C VAL A 279 2.89 -30.19 20.79
N GLU A 280 3.61 -31.23 21.20
CA GLU A 280 3.06 -32.55 21.52
C GLU A 280 2.05 -32.52 22.66
N GLN A 281 2.24 -31.61 23.62
CA GLN A 281 1.34 -31.47 24.78
C GLN A 281 0.06 -30.71 24.44
N ASN A 282 0.14 -29.68 23.59
CA ASN A 282 -1.02 -28.90 23.17
C ASN A 282 -1.87 -29.66 22.14
N ARG A 283 -1.23 -30.46 21.27
CA ARG A 283 -1.87 -31.11 20.12
C ARG A 283 -3.19 -31.83 20.39
N PRO A 284 -3.39 -32.58 21.49
CA PRO A 284 -4.65 -33.27 21.78
C PRO A 284 -5.84 -32.32 21.99
N TYR A 285 -5.57 -31.06 22.31
CA TYR A 285 -6.58 -30.03 22.59
C TYR A 285 -6.75 -29.07 21.42
N GLN A 286 -6.01 -29.22 20.32
CA GLN A 286 -6.04 -28.30 19.19
C GLN A 286 -7.09 -28.70 18.15
N ILE A 287 -7.68 -27.72 17.46
CA ILE A 287 -8.36 -27.93 16.19
C ILE A 287 -7.36 -28.22 15.07
N ASP A 288 -7.80 -28.97 14.08
CA ASP A 288 -7.05 -29.18 12.85
C ASP A 288 -7.17 -27.97 11.91
N HIS A 289 -6.14 -27.74 11.11
CA HIS A 289 -6.10 -26.64 10.13
C HIS A 289 -7.25 -26.70 9.11
N TYR A 290 -7.77 -27.88 8.78
CA TYR A 290 -8.95 -27.98 7.92
C TYR A 290 -10.24 -27.56 8.64
N GLN A 291 -10.31 -27.71 9.96
CA GLN A 291 -11.44 -27.28 10.77
C GLN A 291 -11.47 -25.76 10.86
N VAL A 292 -10.30 -25.11 10.99
CA VAL A 292 -10.13 -23.65 10.87
C VAL A 292 -10.80 -23.13 9.59
N ASN A 293 -10.58 -23.78 8.43
CA ASN A 293 -11.22 -23.41 7.17
C ASN A 293 -12.75 -23.56 7.18
N GLN A 294 -13.29 -24.53 7.90
CA GLN A 294 -14.73 -24.73 7.95
C GLN A 294 -15.41 -23.74 8.88
N MET A 295 -14.69 -23.26 9.89
CA MET A 295 -15.21 -22.37 10.93
C MET A 295 -14.59 -20.97 10.88
N TRP A 296 -13.95 -20.57 9.77
CA TRP A 296 -13.14 -19.34 9.72
C TRP A 296 -13.93 -18.07 10.08
N SER A 297 -15.23 -18.05 9.76
CA SER A 297 -16.16 -16.98 10.12
C SER A 297 -16.57 -17.02 11.60
N GLU A 298 -16.38 -18.16 12.27
CA GLU A 298 -16.74 -18.42 13.67
C GLU A 298 -15.55 -18.26 14.64
N LEU A 299 -14.34 -18.05 14.12
CA LEU A 299 -13.14 -17.91 14.94
C LEU A 299 -13.04 -16.51 15.58
N PRO A 300 -12.58 -16.40 16.84
CA PRO A 300 -12.36 -15.10 17.49
C PRO A 300 -11.32 -14.27 16.74
N ILE A 301 -11.63 -12.99 16.48
CA ILE A 301 -10.67 -12.02 15.97
C ILE A 301 -9.63 -11.74 17.07
N VAL A 302 -8.39 -11.49 16.67
CA VAL A 302 -7.31 -11.17 17.61
C VAL A 302 -6.84 -9.73 17.39
N VAL A 303 -7.03 -8.89 18.41
CA VAL A 303 -6.60 -7.49 18.44
C VAL A 303 -5.60 -7.32 19.58
N GLU A 304 -4.43 -6.75 19.29
CA GLU A 304 -3.35 -6.56 20.28
C GLU A 304 -2.97 -7.84 21.05
N GLY A 305 -3.01 -8.99 20.38
CA GLY A 305 -2.69 -10.29 20.98
C GLY A 305 -3.79 -10.86 21.89
N ARG A 306 -5.01 -10.32 21.85
CA ARG A 306 -6.16 -10.79 22.62
C ARG A 306 -7.34 -11.20 21.74
N GLU A 307 -7.96 -12.34 22.03
CA GLU A 307 -9.20 -12.75 21.37
C GLU A 307 -10.36 -11.80 21.76
N THR A 308 -11.16 -11.39 20.78
CA THR A 308 -12.45 -10.71 20.97
C THR A 308 -13.53 -11.74 20.66
N GLY A 309 -14.40 -12.01 21.62
CA GLY A 309 -15.13 -13.28 21.72
C GLY A 309 -16.47 -13.31 21.03
N GLU A 310 -16.64 -12.59 19.93
CA GLU A 310 -17.75 -12.82 19.03
C GLU A 310 -17.21 -13.02 17.63
N VAL A 311 -17.84 -13.96 16.91
CA VAL A 311 -17.93 -13.94 15.44
C VAL A 311 -18.00 -12.47 15.03
N TYR A 312 -17.30 -12.05 13.97
CA TYR A 312 -17.74 -10.84 13.29
C TYR A 312 -19.15 -11.11 12.76
N GLU A 313 -20.14 -10.95 13.63
CA GLU A 313 -21.48 -10.60 13.22
C GLU A 313 -21.34 -9.15 12.80
N VAL A 314 -21.64 -8.85 11.53
CA VAL A 314 -22.13 -7.52 11.20
C VAL A 314 -23.17 -7.25 12.27
N ASP A 315 -22.90 -6.29 13.16
CA ASP A 315 -23.78 -5.96 14.27
C ASP A 315 -25.21 -5.95 13.71
N PRO A 316 -26.08 -6.91 14.10
CA PRO A 316 -27.42 -6.97 13.55
C PRO A 316 -28.24 -5.73 13.95
N GLU A 317 -27.73 -4.92 14.89
CA GLU A 317 -28.22 -3.60 15.25
C GLU A 317 -27.46 -2.42 14.58
N LEU A 318 -26.39 -2.63 13.79
CA LEU A 318 -25.92 -1.61 12.85
C LEU A 318 -26.99 -1.53 11.76
N PRO A 319 -27.86 -0.50 11.78
CA PRO A 319 -28.85 -0.36 10.74
C PRO A 319 -28.07 -0.20 9.45
N GLY A 320 -28.40 -0.98 8.43
CA GLY A 320 -28.06 -0.56 7.07
C GLY A 320 -28.47 0.90 6.96
N VAL A 321 -27.55 1.76 6.50
CA VAL A 321 -27.89 3.18 6.38
C VAL A 321 -29.05 3.26 5.41
N GLU A 322 -30.21 3.65 5.91
CA GLU A 322 -31.42 3.69 5.10
C GLU A 322 -31.16 4.62 3.90
N PRO A 323 -31.47 4.19 2.67
CA PRO A 323 -31.27 5.01 1.48
C PRO A 323 -32.06 6.32 1.58
N TYR A 324 -31.77 7.26 0.69
CA TYR A 324 -32.62 8.44 0.53
C TYR A 324 -34.04 8.00 0.13
N ASP A 325 -35.05 8.75 0.57
CA ASP A 325 -36.45 8.51 0.20
C ASP A 325 -36.63 8.51 -1.33
N THR A 326 -35.91 9.39 -2.04
CA THR A 326 -35.83 9.41 -3.51
C THR A 326 -34.42 9.77 -4.04
N PRO A 327 -34.10 9.43 -5.30
CA PRO A 327 -32.88 9.89 -5.96
C PRO A 327 -32.73 11.42 -5.99
N GLU A 328 -33.84 12.17 -6.07
CA GLU A 328 -33.81 13.63 -6.04
C GLU A 328 -33.35 14.18 -4.69
N ASP A 329 -33.71 13.52 -3.59
CA ASP A 329 -33.23 13.88 -2.25
C ASP A 329 -31.72 13.62 -2.12
N MET A 330 -31.22 12.52 -2.69
CA MET A 330 -29.78 12.25 -2.79
C MET A 330 -29.04 13.33 -3.59
N ILE A 331 -29.56 13.70 -4.77
CA ILE A 331 -28.96 14.75 -5.62
C ILE A 331 -28.94 16.09 -4.88
N LYS A 332 -30.02 16.42 -4.17
CA LYS A 332 -30.13 17.65 -3.38
C LYS A 332 -29.09 17.67 -2.26
N ASP A 333 -28.91 16.57 -1.54
CA ASP A 333 -27.89 16.48 -0.49
C ASP A 333 -26.46 16.53 -1.05
N LEU A 334 -26.21 15.87 -2.19
CA LEU A 334 -24.95 15.99 -2.93
C LEU A 334 -24.62 17.45 -3.29
N LYS A 335 -25.61 18.22 -3.75
CA LYS A 335 -25.46 19.64 -4.13
C LYS A 335 -25.22 20.57 -2.94
N ILE A 336 -25.95 20.36 -1.84
CA ILE A 336 -25.99 21.31 -0.72
C ILE A 336 -24.92 20.99 0.33
N ARG A 337 -24.73 19.71 0.63
CA ARG A 337 -23.92 19.26 1.76
C ARG A 337 -22.63 18.60 1.30
N LEU A 338 -22.71 17.50 0.55
CA LEU A 338 -21.55 16.63 0.33
C LEU A 338 -20.47 17.29 -0.54
N ALA A 339 -20.79 17.76 -1.75
CA ALA A 339 -19.78 18.38 -2.61
C ALA A 339 -19.18 19.66 -1.99
N ALA A 340 -20.00 20.44 -1.27
CA ALA A 340 -19.57 21.64 -0.57
C ALA A 340 -18.70 21.34 0.66
N MET A 341 -18.92 20.21 1.33
CA MET A 341 -18.12 19.71 2.45
C MET A 341 -16.70 19.38 1.98
N GLU A 342 -16.53 18.61 0.89
CA GLU A 342 -15.19 18.25 0.38
C GLU A 342 -14.37 19.49 0.00
N MET A 343 -15.04 20.48 -0.61
CA MET A 343 -14.41 21.76 -0.89
C MET A 343 -13.94 22.44 0.40
N THR A 344 -14.76 22.47 1.45
CA THR A 344 -14.37 23.05 2.74
C THR A 344 -13.22 22.30 3.38
N LEU A 345 -13.27 20.97 3.46
CA LEU A 345 -12.23 20.14 4.08
C LEU A 345 -10.89 20.31 3.36
N SER A 346 -10.89 20.28 2.03
CA SER A 346 -9.67 20.51 1.23
C SER A 346 -8.98 21.84 1.57
N LEU A 347 -9.76 22.90 1.81
CA LEU A 347 -9.24 24.23 2.14
C LEU A 347 -8.80 24.35 3.61
N GLN A 348 -9.51 23.72 4.55
CA GLN A 348 -9.10 23.66 5.95
C GLN A 348 -7.77 22.91 6.09
N TYR A 349 -7.64 21.74 5.45
CA TYR A 349 -6.41 20.95 5.48
C TYR A 349 -5.26 21.66 4.76
N LEU A 350 -5.54 22.39 3.68
CA LEU A 350 -4.54 23.21 3.00
C LEU A 350 -4.09 24.41 3.86
N TYR A 351 -5.00 25.05 4.59
CA TYR A 351 -4.65 26.10 5.54
C TYR A 351 -3.78 25.55 6.67
N ALA A 352 -4.16 24.40 7.23
CA ALA A 352 -3.39 23.71 8.26
C ALA A 352 -2.00 23.26 7.74
N TYR A 353 -1.89 22.81 6.50
CA TYR A 353 -0.61 22.56 5.82
C TYR A 353 0.28 23.81 5.80
N PHE A 354 -0.28 24.97 5.46
CA PHE A 354 0.45 26.24 5.50
C PHE A 354 0.81 26.67 6.92
N SER A 355 0.26 26.09 7.98
CA SER A 355 0.67 26.40 9.36
C SER A 355 1.90 25.63 9.85
N LEU A 356 2.27 24.53 9.18
CA LEU A 356 3.44 23.74 9.55
C LEU A 356 4.73 24.52 9.27
N ALA A 357 5.71 24.42 10.17
CA ALA A 357 7.02 25.03 9.99
C ALA A 357 7.74 24.50 8.75
N ASP A 358 8.69 25.27 8.21
CA ASP A 358 9.56 24.82 7.12
C ASP A 358 10.61 23.84 7.68
N PRO A 359 10.66 22.57 7.20
CA PRO A 359 11.62 21.58 7.67
C PRO A 359 13.08 22.03 7.56
N GLU A 360 13.41 22.90 6.61
CA GLU A 360 14.79 23.40 6.42
C GLU A 360 15.18 24.46 7.45
N THR A 361 14.21 25.01 8.18
CA THR A 361 14.42 26.02 9.23
C THR A 361 14.27 25.45 10.65
N ALA A 362 13.98 24.15 10.77
CA ALA A 362 13.75 23.49 12.04
C ALA A 362 15.00 23.51 12.95
N ASP A 363 14.81 23.79 14.24
CA ASP A 363 15.86 23.75 15.26
C ASP A 363 16.22 22.28 15.61
N THR A 364 17.05 21.68 14.77
CA THR A 364 17.52 20.30 14.93
C THR A 364 18.51 20.13 16.09
N GLN A 365 19.04 21.22 16.65
CA GLN A 365 19.89 21.15 17.84
C GLN A 365 19.04 20.89 19.09
N LYS A 366 17.89 21.56 19.18
CA LYS A 366 16.92 21.34 20.26
C LYS A 366 16.06 20.10 20.02
N TRP A 367 15.68 19.83 18.77
CA TRP A 367 14.78 18.75 18.39
C TRP A 367 15.34 17.90 17.23
N PRO A 368 16.14 16.86 17.52
CA PRO A 368 16.88 16.12 16.51
C PRO A 368 16.04 15.52 15.37
N THR A 369 14.81 15.08 15.65
CA THR A 369 13.91 14.42 14.68
C THR A 369 12.92 15.37 14.01
N LEU A 370 12.88 16.65 14.39
CA LEU A 370 11.82 17.58 13.98
C LEU A 370 11.77 17.80 12.47
N LYS A 371 12.93 17.80 11.79
CA LYS A 371 13.00 17.95 10.34
C LYS A 371 12.27 16.80 9.63
N ASP A 372 12.57 15.56 10.00
CA ASP A 372 11.98 14.38 9.36
C ASP A 372 10.49 14.25 9.68
N ASP A 373 10.11 14.55 10.93
CA ASP A 373 8.72 14.54 11.37
C ASP A 373 7.88 15.64 10.70
N LEU A 374 8.46 16.81 10.43
CA LEU A 374 7.82 17.86 9.64
C LEU A 374 7.68 17.45 8.16
N ILE A 375 8.68 16.77 7.57
CA ILE A 375 8.56 16.24 6.20
C ILE A 375 7.41 15.24 6.13
N PHE A 376 7.33 14.33 7.10
CA PHE A 376 6.23 13.38 7.23
C PHE A 376 4.88 14.12 7.35
N ALA A 377 4.70 14.97 8.36
CA ALA A 377 3.43 15.65 8.60
C ALA A 377 2.97 16.50 7.41
N ARG A 378 3.89 17.27 6.79
CA ARG A 378 3.58 18.09 5.61
C ARG A 378 3.18 17.24 4.41
N ARG A 379 3.79 16.08 4.24
CA ARG A 379 3.42 15.14 3.17
C ARG A 379 2.06 14.52 3.45
N SER A 380 1.85 14.03 4.68
CA SER A 380 0.60 13.38 5.09
C SER A 380 -0.60 14.30 4.92
N ILE A 381 -0.55 15.53 5.45
CA ILE A 381 -1.66 16.48 5.33
C ILE A 381 -1.87 16.98 3.89
N ALA A 382 -0.80 17.12 3.11
CA ALA A 382 -0.93 17.50 1.69
C ALA A 382 -1.62 16.38 0.88
N GLU A 383 -1.29 15.12 1.16
CA GLU A 383 -1.93 13.97 0.54
C GLU A 383 -3.42 13.88 0.93
N VAL A 384 -3.77 14.12 2.21
CA VAL A 384 -5.18 14.20 2.64
C VAL A 384 -5.93 15.36 1.95
N ALA A 385 -5.35 16.55 1.90
CA ALA A 385 -5.97 17.68 1.19
C ALA A 385 -6.19 17.40 -0.30
N ILE A 386 -5.28 16.66 -0.94
CA ILE A 386 -5.43 16.21 -2.33
C ILE A 386 -6.53 15.14 -2.45
N GLY A 387 -6.67 14.26 -1.46
CA GLY A 387 -7.79 13.33 -1.33
C GLY A 387 -9.12 14.07 -1.37
N GLU A 388 -9.28 15.10 -0.53
CA GLU A 388 -10.50 15.91 -0.51
C GLU A 388 -10.78 16.67 -1.82
N MET A 389 -9.74 17.17 -2.49
CA MET A 389 -9.90 17.76 -3.83
C MET A 389 -10.39 16.72 -4.86
N THR A 390 -9.99 15.46 -4.69
CA THR A 390 -10.42 14.34 -5.51
C THR A 390 -11.85 13.94 -5.18
N HIS A 391 -12.23 13.89 -3.90
CA HIS A 391 -13.60 13.67 -3.45
C HIS A 391 -14.54 14.73 -4.02
N MET A 392 -14.16 16.01 -3.93
CA MET A 392 -14.91 17.12 -4.52
C MET A 392 -15.13 16.91 -6.04
N ARG A 393 -14.11 16.46 -6.76
CA ARG A 393 -14.23 16.13 -8.19
C ARG A 393 -15.19 14.96 -8.42
N TRP A 394 -15.11 13.91 -7.62
CA TRP A 394 -15.99 12.74 -7.73
C TRP A 394 -17.43 13.05 -7.34
N ALA A 395 -17.66 13.89 -6.34
CA ALA A 395 -18.97 14.40 -5.98
C ALA A 395 -19.61 15.17 -7.15
N ASN A 396 -18.83 16.04 -7.80
CA ASN A 396 -19.27 16.70 -9.03
C ASN A 396 -19.52 15.70 -10.16
N GLN A 397 -18.71 14.64 -10.28
CA GLN A 397 -18.96 13.58 -11.25
C GLN A 397 -20.27 12.85 -11.01
N LEU A 398 -20.56 12.48 -9.76
CA LEU A 398 -21.85 11.92 -9.41
C LEU A 398 -22.98 12.85 -9.87
N LEU A 399 -22.87 14.15 -9.59
CA LEU A 399 -23.89 15.14 -9.97
C LEU A 399 -24.11 15.22 -11.49
N TRP A 400 -23.08 15.30 -12.32
CA TRP A 400 -23.29 15.43 -13.77
C TRP A 400 -23.74 14.13 -14.44
N GLU A 401 -23.45 12.97 -13.84
CA GLU A 401 -23.95 11.68 -14.33
C GLU A 401 -25.39 11.43 -13.90
N LEU A 402 -25.79 11.91 -12.72
CA LEU A 402 -27.15 11.79 -12.17
C LEU A 402 -28.12 12.84 -12.75
N GLU A 403 -27.63 14.05 -13.04
CA GLU A 403 -28.45 15.17 -13.53
C GLU A 403 -27.77 15.93 -14.69
N PRO A 404 -27.60 15.30 -15.86
CA PRO A 404 -26.82 15.88 -16.96
C PRO A 404 -27.41 17.17 -17.55
N GLU A 405 -28.74 17.30 -17.59
CA GLU A 405 -29.42 18.47 -18.19
C GLU A 405 -29.44 19.71 -17.28
N GLY A 406 -29.15 19.55 -15.98
CA GLY A 406 -29.23 20.59 -14.94
C GLY A 406 -27.95 20.74 -14.11
N TYR A 407 -26.84 20.16 -14.57
CA TYR A 407 -25.58 20.17 -13.83
C TYR A 407 -24.93 21.56 -13.78
N GLU A 408 -24.62 22.00 -12.57
CA GLU A 408 -23.78 23.16 -12.29
C GLU A 408 -22.64 22.73 -11.35
N PRO A 409 -21.37 23.10 -11.64
CA PRO A 409 -20.25 22.76 -10.77
C PRO A 409 -20.38 23.33 -9.36
N ILE A 410 -20.30 22.46 -8.36
CA ILE A 410 -20.29 22.82 -6.94
C ILE A 410 -18.85 23.01 -6.48
N LEU A 411 -18.43 24.28 -6.41
CA LEU A 411 -17.10 24.73 -5.99
C LEU A 411 -17.17 25.80 -4.88
N THR A 412 -18.26 25.77 -4.11
CA THR A 412 -18.51 26.69 -3.01
C THR A 412 -18.33 25.95 -1.69
N PRO A 413 -17.48 26.44 -0.76
CA PRO A 413 -17.33 25.82 0.55
C PRO A 413 -18.64 25.83 1.34
N SER A 414 -18.96 24.74 2.02
CA SER A 414 -20.04 24.65 3.02
C SER A 414 -19.80 25.59 4.19
N GLU A 415 -20.87 26.14 4.79
CA GLU A 415 -20.80 26.98 6.01
C GLU A 415 -20.65 26.17 7.29
N THR A 416 -21.07 24.90 7.27
CA THR A 416 -21.03 23.99 8.41
C THR A 416 -20.47 22.63 8.03
N LEU A 417 -19.75 22.00 8.95
CA LEU A 417 -19.22 20.66 8.84
C LEU A 417 -19.86 19.73 9.88
N PRO A 418 -19.89 18.41 9.65
CA PRO A 418 -20.22 17.45 10.70
C PRO A 418 -19.18 17.50 11.84
N ALA A 419 -19.63 17.25 13.07
CA ALA A 419 -18.84 17.25 14.30
C ALA A 419 -19.08 15.99 15.15
N GLY A 420 -19.48 14.89 14.50
CA GLY A 420 -19.82 13.60 15.10
C GLY A 420 -21.14 13.58 15.88
N LYS A 421 -21.77 12.40 16.00
CA LYS A 421 -23.03 12.17 16.76
C LYS A 421 -24.17 13.08 16.31
N GLY A 422 -24.29 13.32 15.00
CA GLY A 422 -25.31 14.19 14.41
C GLY A 422 -25.19 15.68 14.77
N LYS A 423 -24.03 16.13 15.28
CA LYS A 423 -23.76 17.56 15.51
C LYS A 423 -23.10 18.18 14.29
N THR A 424 -23.28 19.49 14.15
CA THR A 424 -22.56 20.31 13.17
C THR A 424 -21.75 21.38 13.87
N GLN A 425 -20.65 21.78 13.22
CA GLN A 425 -19.79 22.87 13.63
C GLN A 425 -19.61 23.87 12.48
N PRO A 426 -19.38 25.16 12.76
CA PRO A 426 -19.08 26.14 11.72
C PRO A 426 -17.75 25.79 11.02
N ARG A 427 -17.62 26.17 9.74
CA ARG A 427 -16.31 26.11 9.06
C ARG A 427 -15.35 27.11 9.68
N GLU A 428 -14.10 26.70 9.93
CA GLU A 428 -13.07 27.55 10.50
C GLU A 428 -11.71 27.28 9.86
N LEU A 429 -10.89 28.33 9.67
CA LEU A 429 -9.52 28.20 9.16
C LEU A 429 -8.56 28.12 10.35
N ARG A 430 -8.02 26.93 10.62
CA ARG A 430 -7.25 26.66 11.84
C ARG A 430 -5.85 26.16 11.52
N PRO A 431 -4.80 26.69 12.19
CA PRO A 431 -3.49 26.05 12.23
C PRO A 431 -3.60 24.60 12.73
N LEU A 432 -2.62 23.74 12.42
CA LEU A 432 -2.58 22.34 12.82
C LEU A 432 -2.20 22.17 14.31
N THR A 433 -2.93 22.84 15.21
CA THR A 433 -2.79 22.66 16.66
C THR A 433 -3.22 21.26 17.07
N ALA A 434 -2.86 20.83 18.28
CA ALA A 434 -3.32 19.55 18.83
C ALA A 434 -4.86 19.45 18.87
N GLU A 435 -5.55 20.57 19.12
CA GLU A 435 -7.01 20.66 19.09
C GLU A 435 -7.57 20.50 17.67
N ALA A 436 -7.06 21.27 16.70
CA ALA A 436 -7.51 21.14 15.31
C ALA A 436 -7.26 19.73 14.76
N LEU A 437 -6.13 19.13 15.12
CA LEU A 437 -5.79 17.76 14.74
C LEU A 437 -6.72 16.73 15.39
N ALA A 438 -7.13 16.92 16.64
CA ALA A 438 -8.11 16.06 17.29
C ALA A 438 -9.49 16.16 16.61
N ASP A 439 -9.89 17.36 16.19
CA ASP A 439 -11.14 17.55 15.46
C ASP A 439 -11.09 16.95 14.06
N PHE A 440 -9.97 17.06 13.35
CA PHE A 440 -9.79 16.41 12.05
C PHE A 440 -9.85 14.88 12.19
N ILE A 441 -9.25 14.31 13.24
CA ILE A 441 -9.38 12.88 13.54
C ILE A 441 -10.85 12.51 13.77
N GLU A 442 -11.62 13.35 14.46
CA GLU A 442 -13.03 13.06 14.73
C GLU A 442 -13.90 13.18 13.46
N ILE A 443 -13.61 14.15 12.59
CA ILE A 443 -14.28 14.31 11.29
C ILE A 443 -14.03 13.08 10.41
N GLU A 444 -12.79 12.61 10.33
CA GLU A 444 -12.41 11.48 9.47
C GLU A 444 -12.64 10.11 10.12
N ARG A 445 -13.06 10.06 11.39
CA ARG A 445 -13.12 8.82 12.17
C ARG A 445 -13.97 7.77 11.44
N PRO A 446 -13.44 6.55 11.20
CA PRO A 446 -14.23 5.42 10.73
C PRO A 446 -15.36 5.17 11.73
N GLY A 447 -16.59 5.40 11.29
CA GLY A 447 -17.75 5.23 12.16
C GLY A 447 -17.90 3.76 12.55
N GLY A 448 -17.67 3.44 13.82
CA GLY A 448 -18.29 2.27 14.47
C GLY A 448 -19.80 2.46 14.71
N PHE A 449 -20.31 3.66 14.42
CA PHE A 449 -21.73 4.01 14.36
C PHE A 449 -21.94 5.01 13.21
N ILE A 450 -23.10 4.91 12.55
CA ILE A 450 -23.65 5.65 11.40
C ILE A 450 -23.24 7.14 11.34
N ASP A 451 -22.07 7.45 10.80
CA ASP A 451 -21.70 8.82 10.43
C ASP A 451 -20.70 8.84 9.25
N ARG A 452 -20.80 7.91 8.30
CA ARG A 452 -20.11 8.10 7.01
C ARG A 452 -20.92 9.06 6.15
N ALA A 453 -20.36 10.20 5.79
CA ALA A 453 -21.10 11.27 5.12
C ALA A 453 -21.78 10.81 3.82
N TYR A 454 -21.19 9.85 3.11
CA TYR A 454 -21.71 9.25 1.88
C TYR A 454 -22.47 7.94 2.07
N ALA A 455 -22.58 7.37 3.28
CA ALA A 455 -23.22 6.06 3.45
C ALA A 455 -24.65 6.00 2.90
N GLN A 456 -25.45 7.06 3.09
CA GLN A 456 -26.80 7.14 2.55
C GLN A 456 -26.81 7.23 1.01
N CYS A 457 -25.81 7.89 0.42
CA CYS A 457 -25.59 7.95 -1.02
C CYS A 457 -25.21 6.55 -1.56
N VAL A 458 -24.30 5.84 -0.88
CA VAL A 458 -23.90 4.47 -1.21
C VAL A 458 -25.11 3.53 -1.16
N ALA A 459 -25.88 3.56 -0.07
CA ALA A 459 -27.08 2.73 0.09
C ALA A 459 -28.13 2.99 -0.99
N THR A 460 -28.28 4.24 -1.43
CA THR A 460 -29.21 4.61 -2.51
C THR A 460 -28.72 4.11 -3.86
N LEU A 461 -27.43 4.28 -4.17
CA LEU A 461 -26.82 3.82 -5.42
C LEU A 461 -26.65 2.29 -5.48
N GLU A 462 -26.78 1.60 -4.35
CA GLU A 462 -26.75 0.15 -4.28
C GLU A 462 -28.02 -0.50 -4.85
N GLN A 463 -29.13 0.24 -4.89
CA GLN A 463 -30.44 -0.23 -5.38
C GLN A 463 -30.39 -0.53 -6.88
N GLU A 464 -30.25 -1.81 -7.24
CA GLU A 464 -30.10 -2.28 -8.64
C GLU A 464 -31.28 -1.91 -9.54
N ASP A 465 -32.49 -1.82 -8.97
CA ASP A 465 -33.71 -1.48 -9.71
C ASP A 465 -33.69 -0.01 -10.22
N LEU A 466 -33.04 0.89 -9.48
CA LEU A 466 -32.90 2.30 -9.83
C LEU A 466 -31.58 2.59 -10.56
N PHE A 467 -30.50 1.89 -10.19
CA PHE A 467 -29.14 2.12 -10.69
C PHE A 467 -28.49 0.81 -11.14
N PRO A 468 -28.87 0.29 -12.33
CA PRO A 468 -28.31 -0.97 -12.84
C PRO A 468 -26.82 -0.87 -13.18
N GLU A 469 -26.31 0.33 -13.47
CA GLU A 469 -24.89 0.59 -13.71
C GLU A 469 -24.13 0.82 -12.40
N ARG A 470 -23.33 -0.16 -11.98
CA ARG A 470 -22.54 -0.10 -10.72
C ARG A 470 -21.41 0.94 -10.69
N ARG A 471 -21.24 1.76 -11.73
CA ARG A 471 -20.15 2.75 -11.81
C ARG A 471 -20.30 3.89 -10.80
N LEU A 472 -21.51 4.38 -10.57
CA LEU A 472 -21.77 5.48 -9.63
C LEU A 472 -21.66 4.99 -8.19
N TYR A 473 -22.20 3.79 -7.91
CA TYR A 473 -21.97 3.08 -6.66
C TYR A 473 -20.47 2.94 -6.34
N ALA A 474 -19.68 2.44 -7.29
CA ALA A 474 -18.23 2.30 -7.11
C ALA A 474 -17.51 3.63 -6.87
N LEU A 475 -18.03 4.74 -7.41
CA LEU A 475 -17.48 6.07 -7.21
C LEU A 475 -17.81 6.62 -5.81
N ALA A 476 -19.06 6.44 -5.36
CA ALA A 476 -19.49 6.84 -4.01
C ALA A 476 -18.80 6.02 -2.91
N VAL A 477 -18.63 4.70 -3.12
CA VAL A 477 -17.88 3.83 -2.20
C VAL A 477 -16.43 4.31 -2.05
N ARG A 478 -15.78 4.75 -3.13
CA ARG A 478 -14.39 5.26 -3.03
C ARG A 478 -14.29 6.51 -2.16
N ILE A 479 -15.19 7.47 -2.33
CA ILE A 479 -15.24 8.66 -1.48
C ILE A 479 -15.43 8.24 -0.01
N ASP A 480 -16.33 7.29 0.23
CA ASP A 480 -16.67 6.80 1.56
C ASP A 480 -15.51 6.03 2.24
N THR A 481 -14.73 5.25 1.48
CA THR A 481 -13.63 4.43 2.01
C THR A 481 -12.32 5.18 2.19
N ASP A 482 -12.05 6.22 1.41
CA ASP A 482 -10.79 6.99 1.50
C ASP A 482 -10.67 7.74 2.85
N GLY A 483 -11.79 8.01 3.54
CA GLY A 483 -11.81 8.59 4.89
C GLY A 483 -11.07 7.75 5.95
N ASP A 484 -11.06 6.42 5.82
CA ASP A 484 -10.32 5.54 6.73
C ASP A 484 -8.81 5.82 6.67
N GLU A 485 -8.29 6.08 5.46
CA GLU A 485 -6.88 6.44 5.26
C GLU A 485 -6.58 7.83 5.84
N HIS A 486 -7.50 8.79 5.69
CA HIS A 486 -7.35 10.14 6.25
C HIS A 486 -7.27 10.10 7.77
N PHE A 487 -8.15 9.35 8.43
CA PHE A 487 -8.13 9.13 9.87
C PHE A 487 -6.80 8.56 10.37
N LEU A 488 -6.29 7.52 9.70
CA LEU A 488 -5.01 6.91 10.06
C LEU A 488 -3.87 7.92 9.95
N ARG A 489 -3.85 8.72 8.88
CA ARG A 489 -2.82 9.75 8.67
C ARG A 489 -2.88 10.84 9.72
N PHE A 490 -4.07 11.34 10.07
CA PHE A 490 -4.22 12.32 11.14
C PHE A 490 -3.82 11.75 12.51
N SER A 491 -4.18 10.51 12.80
CA SER A 491 -3.80 9.81 14.04
C SER A 491 -2.28 9.66 14.15
N GLN A 492 -1.60 9.21 13.08
CA GLN A 492 -0.14 9.12 13.05
C GLN A 492 0.52 10.49 13.20
N MET A 493 0.00 11.53 12.55
CA MET A 493 0.50 12.90 12.73
C MET A 493 0.36 13.36 14.17
N LYS A 494 -0.74 13.04 14.85
CA LYS A 494 -0.95 13.40 16.26
C LYS A 494 0.12 12.79 17.14
N ASP A 495 0.40 11.52 16.98
CA ASP A 495 1.41 10.82 17.77
C ASP A 495 2.81 11.36 17.52
N VAL A 496 3.15 11.60 16.25
CA VAL A 496 4.47 12.11 15.85
C VAL A 496 4.69 13.55 16.34
N LEU A 497 3.68 14.41 16.25
CA LEU A 497 3.79 15.83 16.56
C LEU A 497 3.62 16.16 18.06
N ALA A 498 2.94 15.31 18.83
CA ALA A 498 2.65 15.55 20.25
C ALA A 498 3.90 15.88 21.08
N LYS A 499 5.05 15.27 20.77
CA LYS A 499 6.32 15.49 21.51
C LYS A 499 6.91 16.90 21.34
N TYR A 500 6.41 17.69 20.39
CA TYR A 500 6.87 19.05 20.10
C TYR A 500 5.93 20.13 20.66
N ASP A 501 4.81 19.72 21.24
CA ASP A 501 3.91 20.59 21.98
C ASP A 501 4.30 20.60 23.45
N THR A 502 4.84 21.73 23.91
CA THR A 502 5.29 21.88 25.30
C THR A 502 4.21 22.48 26.21
N GLY A 503 3.04 22.83 25.67
CA GLY A 503 2.00 23.57 26.38
C GLY A 503 2.33 25.06 26.63
N GLU A 504 3.52 25.52 26.24
CA GLU A 504 3.98 26.90 26.36
C GLU A 504 4.30 27.48 24.96
N GLY A 505 3.63 28.57 24.59
CA GLY A 505 3.87 29.27 23.32
C GLY A 505 3.40 28.49 22.08
N THR A 506 3.88 28.88 20.90
CA THR A 506 3.61 28.17 19.65
C THR A 506 4.43 26.87 19.62
N PRO A 507 3.81 25.70 19.38
CA PRO A 507 4.52 24.43 19.24
C PRO A 507 5.65 24.49 18.21
N ALA A 508 6.74 23.75 18.44
CA ALA A 508 7.96 23.86 17.62
C ALA A 508 7.75 23.44 16.14
N TYR A 509 6.70 22.68 15.87
CA TYR A 509 6.33 22.23 14.53
C TYR A 509 5.41 23.20 13.77
N LEU A 510 4.97 24.29 14.42
CA LEU A 510 4.09 25.30 13.83
C LEU A 510 4.82 26.63 13.62
N ARG A 511 4.38 27.37 12.60
CA ARG A 511 4.64 28.80 12.45
C ARG A 511 3.45 29.60 12.97
N PRO A 512 3.67 30.78 13.58
CA PRO A 512 2.59 31.65 14.04
C PRO A 512 1.94 32.32 12.84
N ILE A 513 0.90 31.70 12.29
CA ILE A 513 0.09 32.27 11.21
C ILE A 513 -1.24 32.76 11.76
N GLU A 514 -1.69 33.92 11.27
CA GLU A 514 -3.02 34.47 11.55
C GLU A 514 -3.77 34.67 10.23
N ILE A 515 -5.11 34.63 10.26
CA ILE A 515 -5.92 34.87 9.07
C ILE A 515 -5.63 36.29 8.55
N GLY A 516 -5.06 36.38 7.35
CA GLY A 516 -4.73 37.64 6.70
C GLY A 516 -5.96 38.38 6.17
N THR A 517 -5.80 39.67 5.89
CA THR A 517 -6.78 40.45 5.15
C THR A 517 -6.76 40.11 3.66
N GLU A 518 -7.87 40.35 2.94
CA GLU A 518 -7.93 40.20 1.49
C GLU A 518 -6.83 41.00 0.76
N ALA A 519 -6.47 42.17 1.29
CA ALA A 519 -5.40 42.99 0.74
C ALA A 519 -4.01 42.33 0.88
N GLN A 520 -3.76 41.66 2.02
CA GLN A 520 -2.49 40.96 2.28
C GLN A 520 -2.36 39.70 1.44
N ALA A 521 -3.46 38.97 1.22
CA ALA A 521 -3.48 37.71 0.48
C ALA A 521 -3.97 37.85 -0.97
N LYS A 522 -4.00 39.07 -1.51
CA LYS A 522 -4.61 39.39 -2.82
C LYS A 522 -4.16 38.45 -3.95
N THR A 523 -2.85 38.27 -4.11
CA THR A 523 -2.28 37.41 -5.17
C THR A 523 -2.74 35.96 -5.02
N ALA A 524 -2.74 35.43 -3.80
CA ALA A 524 -3.18 34.07 -3.52
C ALA A 524 -4.69 33.92 -3.80
N LEU A 525 -5.51 34.90 -3.41
CA LEU A 525 -6.95 34.89 -3.69
C LEU A 525 -7.26 34.99 -5.18
N GLU A 526 -6.50 35.76 -5.95
CA GLU A 526 -6.61 35.83 -7.42
C GLU A 526 -6.26 34.49 -8.07
N LEU A 527 -5.20 33.81 -7.60
CA LEU A 527 -4.83 32.46 -8.06
C LEU A 527 -5.90 31.42 -7.69
N TYR A 528 -6.44 31.49 -6.47
CA TYR A 528 -7.52 30.63 -6.03
C TYR A 528 -8.80 30.83 -6.87
N ALA A 529 -9.14 32.07 -7.21
CA ALA A 529 -10.26 32.37 -8.11
C ALA A 529 -10.04 31.76 -9.50
N LYS A 530 -8.83 31.85 -10.06
CA LYS A 530 -8.49 31.20 -11.34
C LYS A 530 -8.61 29.68 -11.29
N VAL A 531 -8.18 29.06 -10.19
CA VAL A 531 -8.33 27.62 -9.98
C VAL A 531 -9.81 27.23 -10.00
N LYS A 532 -10.66 27.95 -9.25
CA LYS A 532 -12.12 27.70 -9.24
C LYS A 532 -12.75 27.89 -10.63
N ASP A 533 -12.45 28.98 -11.32
CA ASP A 533 -12.99 29.26 -12.65
C ASP A 533 -12.53 28.21 -13.68
N GLY A 534 -11.29 27.76 -13.58
CA GLY A 534 -10.73 26.70 -14.41
C GLY A 534 -11.40 25.34 -14.15
N LEU A 535 -11.60 24.98 -12.88
CA LEU A 535 -12.30 23.76 -12.49
C LEU A 535 -13.77 23.78 -12.93
N ALA A 536 -14.47 24.90 -12.76
CA ALA A 536 -15.85 25.05 -13.20
C ALA A 536 -15.98 24.79 -14.71
N LYS A 537 -15.07 25.35 -15.52
CA LYS A 537 -15.03 25.13 -16.97
C LYS A 537 -14.68 23.67 -17.30
N ALA A 538 -13.68 23.10 -16.64
CA ALA A 538 -13.27 21.71 -16.85
C ALA A 538 -14.43 20.74 -16.58
N TYR A 539 -15.10 20.87 -15.43
CA TYR A 539 -16.20 19.98 -15.07
C TYR A 539 -17.42 20.15 -15.98
N THR A 540 -17.75 21.39 -16.38
CA THR A 540 -18.82 21.64 -17.36
C THR A 540 -18.51 20.98 -18.71
N LEU A 541 -17.25 20.99 -19.14
CA LEU A 541 -16.81 20.35 -20.38
C LEU A 541 -16.82 18.82 -20.26
N GLU A 542 -16.38 18.25 -19.13
CA GLU A 542 -16.48 16.79 -18.89
C GLU A 542 -17.93 16.33 -18.87
N ALA A 543 -18.82 17.06 -18.20
CA ALA A 543 -20.26 16.79 -18.18
C ALA A 543 -20.85 16.80 -19.60
N ALA A 544 -20.34 17.65 -20.49
CA ALA A 544 -20.73 17.70 -21.90
C ALA A 544 -19.99 16.68 -22.81
N GLY A 545 -19.18 15.77 -22.25
CA GLY A 545 -18.40 14.77 -22.98
C GLY A 545 -17.19 15.34 -23.76
N LYS A 546 -16.80 16.59 -23.51
CA LYS A 546 -15.72 17.30 -24.21
C LYS A 546 -14.38 17.17 -23.48
N PHE A 547 -13.90 15.93 -23.34
CA PHE A 547 -12.72 15.61 -22.54
C PHE A 547 -11.44 16.30 -23.01
N GLU A 548 -11.20 16.40 -24.33
CA GLU A 548 -9.99 17.05 -24.87
C GLU A 548 -9.94 18.56 -24.53
N GLU A 549 -11.08 19.25 -24.66
CA GLU A 549 -11.19 20.67 -24.29
C GLU A 549 -11.02 20.84 -22.77
N SER A 550 -11.61 19.94 -21.97
CA SER A 550 -11.46 19.93 -20.51
C SER A 550 -10.00 19.80 -20.07
N GLN A 551 -9.21 18.93 -20.73
CA GLN A 551 -7.80 18.71 -20.38
C GLN A 551 -6.96 20.00 -20.45
N THR A 552 -7.30 20.93 -21.35
CA THR A 552 -6.61 22.23 -21.43
C THR A 552 -6.83 23.04 -20.15
N TYR A 553 -8.06 23.08 -19.64
CA TYR A 553 -8.39 23.77 -18.39
C TYR A 553 -7.82 23.05 -17.17
N ILE A 554 -7.82 21.70 -17.15
CA ILE A 554 -7.19 20.91 -16.08
C ILE A 554 -5.70 21.21 -16.00
N GLN A 555 -5.01 21.29 -17.14
CA GLN A 555 -3.59 21.61 -17.17
C GLN A 555 -3.32 23.04 -16.64
N GLN A 556 -4.13 24.01 -17.06
CA GLN A 556 -4.04 25.38 -16.54
C GLN A 556 -4.27 25.43 -15.02
N VAL A 557 -5.29 24.73 -14.51
CA VAL A 557 -5.57 24.62 -13.07
C VAL A 557 -4.37 24.04 -12.32
N ARG A 558 -3.74 22.98 -12.82
CA ARG A 558 -2.56 22.39 -12.19
C ARG A 558 -1.41 23.38 -12.07
N ASP A 559 -1.21 24.21 -13.09
CA ASP A 559 -0.14 25.21 -13.09
C ASP A 559 -0.48 26.37 -12.15
N ASP A 560 -1.74 26.82 -12.12
CA ASP A 560 -2.22 27.81 -11.14
C ASP A 560 -2.15 27.29 -9.70
N MET A 561 -2.43 26.01 -9.45
CA MET A 561 -2.29 25.39 -8.13
C MET A 561 -0.83 25.35 -7.64
N LYS A 562 0.14 25.12 -8.54
CA LYS A 562 1.57 25.18 -8.18
C LYS A 562 1.97 26.59 -7.76
N LEU A 563 1.54 27.59 -8.52
CA LEU A 563 1.76 29.00 -8.21
C LEU A 563 1.08 29.39 -6.90
N PHE A 564 -0.17 28.95 -6.71
CA PHE A 564 -0.94 29.17 -5.50
C PHE A 564 -0.24 28.60 -4.26
N ARG A 565 0.26 27.36 -4.35
CA ARG A 565 1.02 26.74 -3.26
C ARG A 565 2.29 27.54 -2.92
N ALA A 566 3.05 27.96 -3.92
CA ALA A 566 4.26 28.74 -3.71
C ALA A 566 3.96 30.10 -3.04
N GLU A 567 2.90 30.79 -3.48
CA GLU A 567 2.47 32.04 -2.85
C GLU A 567 1.98 31.81 -1.42
N GLY A 568 1.24 30.73 -1.16
CA GLY A 568 0.77 30.38 0.17
C GLY A 568 1.92 30.11 1.15
N GLU A 569 2.98 29.43 0.73
CA GLU A 569 4.20 29.28 1.55
C GLU A 569 4.86 30.62 1.84
N ALA A 570 4.93 31.51 0.84
CA ALA A 570 5.55 32.83 0.99
C ALA A 570 4.76 33.75 1.92
N LEU A 571 3.42 33.64 1.93
CA LEU A 571 2.55 34.34 2.88
C LEU A 571 2.67 33.75 4.28
N ALA A 572 2.65 32.42 4.41
CA ALA A 572 2.80 31.74 5.69
C ALA A 572 4.16 32.02 6.35
N ALA A 573 5.24 32.14 5.57
CA ALA A 573 6.55 32.56 6.06
C ALA A 573 6.54 34.00 6.65
N LYS A 574 5.55 34.83 6.30
CA LYS A 574 5.33 36.17 6.86
C LYS A 574 4.29 36.19 7.98
N GLY A 575 3.80 35.02 8.42
CA GLY A 575 2.75 34.90 9.42
C GLY A 575 1.34 35.20 8.89
N ILE A 576 1.15 35.22 7.57
CA ILE A 576 -0.13 35.58 6.93
C ILE A 576 -0.78 34.30 6.37
N GLY A 577 -1.91 33.91 6.95
CA GLY A 577 -2.79 32.87 6.43
C GLY A 577 -3.74 33.40 5.35
N ILE A 578 -4.15 32.53 4.42
CA ILE A 578 -5.03 32.90 3.31
C ILE A 578 -6.50 32.88 3.78
N PRO A 579 -7.25 33.98 3.67
CA PRO A 579 -8.67 34.03 4.04
C PRO A 579 -9.54 33.47 2.90
N PHE A 580 -9.65 32.15 2.80
CA PHE A 580 -10.43 31.48 1.74
C PHE A 580 -11.92 31.88 1.72
N TRP A 581 -12.44 32.31 2.87
CA TRP A 581 -13.78 32.85 3.06
C TRP A 581 -13.75 33.95 4.13
N THR A 582 -14.77 34.79 4.11
CA THR A 582 -15.07 35.68 5.23
C THR A 582 -15.83 34.90 6.30
N GLU A 583 -15.37 34.97 7.55
CA GLU A 583 -16.13 34.44 8.67
C GLU A 583 -17.43 35.25 8.82
N ALA A 584 -18.55 34.55 9.03
CA ALA A 584 -19.78 35.22 9.42
C ALA A 584 -19.50 35.96 10.74
N LYS A 585 -19.75 37.27 10.79
CA LYS A 585 -19.71 37.98 12.08
C LYS A 585 -20.69 37.28 13.01
N ALA A 586 -20.18 36.71 14.09
CA ALA A 586 -20.96 36.13 15.19
C ALA A 586 -21.98 37.13 15.74
#